data_AF-W2WGQ4-F1
#
_entry.id   AF-W2WGQ4-F1
#
_cell.length_a   1.000
_cell.length_b   1.000
_cell.length_c   1.000
_cell.angle_alpha   90.00
_cell.angle_beta   90.00
_cell.angle_gamma   90.00
#
_symmetry.space_group_name_H-M   'P 1'
#
loop_
_entity.id
_entity.type
_entity.pdbx_description
1 polymer ?
#
loop_
_entity_poly.entity_id
_entity_poly.type
_entity_poly.pdbx_seq_one_letter_code
_entity_poly.pdbx_strand_id
1 'polypeptide(L)'
;MPSEEETPTSLLTPDDLYLQARSFDVDLDKEPYLLPLMKQAATTPKPPKRQHDGDDKSGERYFLDQIKLLRHRHQQQVTNCEQEHETSAWMEFEELVSPEATNSTTKTLNTYYYDFVTKSRQDIHPLVPLLGDNADNADPMTRAADPLEFEHASTLHKQTSMKNITKLEILCFHCWWKETSLQGETRQCRLRLYFSIPTRHFQVVLEDSPNVFTISHVAHAVTGVPLSVWDLHEGARITVLGRPTTLRQASLLTRQWLEIHERRLRPIMEQLQKELAKYELRSHGRSAAAPVSGRILCADPHRSRSGVSLRQLLDEIALLQTKLATYRPDLARRLCEPLAGLDIA
;
A
#
# COMPACT_ATOMS: atom_id res chain seq x y z
N MET A 1 40.36 28.09 27.32
CA MET A 1 39.02 28.58 26.92
C MET A 1 39.14 29.06 25.48
N PRO A 2 38.98 28.18 24.47
CA PRO A 2 38.83 28.64 23.10
C PRO A 2 37.34 28.87 22.81
N SER A 3 37.06 30.03 22.25
CA SER A 3 35.76 30.53 21.85
C SER A 3 35.15 29.62 20.78
N GLU A 4 33.96 29.10 21.04
CA GLU A 4 33.12 28.45 20.03
C GLU A 4 32.64 29.52 19.05
N GLU A 5 33.19 29.51 17.83
CA GLU A 5 32.61 30.23 16.70
C GLU A 5 31.33 29.49 16.28
N GLU A 6 30.17 29.96 16.76
CA GLU A 6 28.86 29.58 16.24
C GLU A 6 28.78 30.00 14.76
N THR A 7 28.98 29.06 13.84
CA THR A 7 28.59 29.26 12.45
C THR A 7 27.06 29.39 12.41
N PRO A 8 26.49 30.50 11.87
CA PRO A 8 25.05 30.59 11.72
C PRO A 8 24.60 29.48 10.78
N THR A 9 23.65 28.65 11.22
CA THR A 9 22.96 27.67 10.38
C THR A 9 22.20 28.42 9.30
N SER A 10 22.86 28.70 8.17
CA SER A 10 22.24 29.23 6.97
C SER A 10 21.25 28.19 6.45
N LEU A 11 19.97 28.53 6.46
CA LEU A 11 18.94 27.69 5.88
C LEU A 11 19.20 27.55 4.38
N LEU A 12 19.15 26.31 3.92
CA LEU A 12 19.34 25.97 2.51
C LEU A 12 18.18 26.55 1.69
N THR A 13 18.48 27.26 0.61
CA THR A 13 17.48 27.80 -0.32
C THR A 13 17.55 27.09 -1.68
N PRO A 14 16.49 27.18 -2.52
CA PRO A 14 16.52 26.65 -3.89
C PRO A 14 17.68 27.23 -4.72
N ASP A 15 18.01 28.50 -4.52
CA ASP A 15 19.12 29.18 -5.21
C ASP A 15 20.48 28.56 -4.87
N ASP A 16 20.68 28.15 -3.62
CA ASP A 16 21.90 27.46 -3.19
C ASP A 16 22.08 26.13 -3.94
N LEU A 17 20.98 25.42 -4.22
CA LEU A 17 21.01 24.20 -5.02
C LEU A 17 21.30 24.47 -6.49
N TYR A 18 20.75 25.53 -7.08
CA TYR A 18 21.12 25.92 -8.45
C TYR A 18 22.60 26.31 -8.56
N LEU A 19 23.16 26.99 -7.56
CA LEU A 19 24.58 27.32 -7.51
C LEU A 19 25.45 26.06 -7.41
N GLN A 20 25.06 25.12 -6.55
CA GLN A 20 25.78 23.85 -6.39
C GLN A 20 25.68 22.99 -7.65
N ALA A 21 24.51 22.90 -8.27
CA ALA A 21 24.31 22.16 -9.52
C ALA A 21 25.17 22.71 -10.67
N ARG A 22 25.28 24.04 -10.79
CA ARG A 22 26.17 24.68 -11.77
C ARG A 22 27.64 24.32 -11.55
N SER A 23 28.08 24.11 -10.31
CA SER A 23 29.47 23.70 -10.03
C SER A 23 29.80 22.29 -10.53
N PHE A 24 28.79 21.43 -10.68
CA PHE A 24 28.91 20.05 -11.15
C PHE A 24 28.39 19.83 -12.58
N ASP A 25 28.06 20.90 -13.31
CA ASP A 25 27.48 20.83 -14.67
C ASP A 25 26.18 19.98 -14.72
N VAL A 26 25.29 20.25 -13.76
CA VAL A 26 23.96 19.64 -13.63
C VAL A 26 22.88 20.69 -13.90
N ASP A 27 21.92 20.35 -14.76
CA ASP A 27 20.76 21.19 -15.08
C ASP A 27 19.53 20.64 -14.35
N LEU A 28 19.15 21.23 -13.21
CA LEU A 28 18.05 20.75 -12.38
C LEU A 28 16.68 20.81 -13.05
N ASP A 29 16.53 21.67 -14.08
CA ASP A 29 15.31 21.76 -14.89
C ASP A 29 15.12 20.49 -15.75
N LYS A 30 16.22 19.84 -16.15
CA LYS A 30 16.23 18.67 -17.06
C LYS A 30 16.60 17.36 -16.37
N GLU A 31 17.33 17.44 -15.27
CA GLU A 31 17.82 16.29 -14.50
C GLU A 31 17.32 16.34 -13.05
N PRO A 32 15.99 16.39 -12.81
CA PRO A 32 15.42 16.50 -11.47
C PRO A 32 15.78 15.29 -10.57
N TYR A 33 16.09 14.14 -11.17
CA TYR A 33 16.56 12.95 -10.43
C TYR A 33 17.92 13.15 -9.71
N LEU A 34 18.67 14.20 -10.05
CA LEU A 34 19.92 14.56 -9.37
C LEU A 34 19.71 15.50 -8.17
N LEU A 35 18.49 15.99 -7.94
CA LEU A 35 18.15 16.89 -6.83
C LEU A 35 18.62 16.37 -5.46
N PRO A 36 18.37 15.10 -5.06
CA PRO A 36 18.83 14.61 -3.76
C PRO A 36 20.35 14.65 -3.61
N LEU A 37 21.08 14.38 -4.70
CA LEU A 37 22.53 14.41 -4.72
C LEU A 37 23.06 15.85 -4.61
N MET A 38 22.39 16.82 -5.24
CA MET A 38 22.75 18.23 -5.13
C MET A 38 22.48 18.77 -3.73
N LYS A 39 21.37 18.36 -3.10
CA LYS A 39 21.08 18.66 -1.68
C LYS A 39 22.19 18.12 -0.77
N GLN A 40 22.61 16.88 -0.98
CA GLN A 40 23.72 16.29 -0.23
C GLN A 40 25.03 17.04 -0.47
N ALA A 41 25.32 17.45 -1.71
CA ALA A 41 26.53 18.21 -2.02
C ALA A 41 26.54 19.59 -1.36
N ALA A 42 25.37 20.26 -1.25
CA ALA A 42 25.24 21.57 -0.62
C ALA A 42 25.32 21.51 0.91
N THR A 43 24.86 20.41 1.54
CA THR A 43 24.91 20.24 2.99
C THR A 43 26.21 19.63 3.50
N THR A 44 27.04 19.06 2.61
CA THR A 44 28.31 18.46 3.01
C THR A 44 29.35 19.57 3.29
N PRO A 45 29.85 19.71 4.52
CA PRO A 45 30.85 20.71 4.84
C PRO A 45 32.15 20.44 4.08
N LYS A 46 32.75 21.47 3.49
CA LYS A 46 34.05 21.35 2.83
C LYS A 46 35.11 20.96 3.86
N PRO A 47 36.01 20.00 3.56
CA PRO A 47 37.06 19.62 4.49
C PRO A 47 37.94 20.84 4.83
N PRO A 48 38.45 20.93 6.07
CA PRO A 48 39.31 22.04 6.46
C PRO A 48 40.52 22.10 5.54
N LYS A 49 40.79 23.28 4.96
CA LYS A 49 41.93 23.52 4.06
C LYS A 49 43.23 23.15 4.78
N ARG A 50 43.74 21.95 4.52
CA ARG A 50 45.08 21.57 4.98
C ARG A 50 46.09 22.40 4.17
N GLN A 51 47.06 23.02 4.84
CA GLN A 51 48.08 23.91 4.24
C GLN A 51 49.11 23.17 3.36
N HIS A 52 48.69 22.19 2.57
CA HIS A 52 49.54 21.52 1.61
C HIS A 52 48.85 21.52 0.24
N ASP A 53 49.46 22.26 -0.69
CA ASP A 53 49.15 22.22 -2.11
C ASP A 53 49.24 20.79 -2.62
N GLY A 54 48.08 20.17 -2.82
CA GLY A 54 47.96 18.79 -3.28
C GLY A 54 46.50 18.41 -3.52
N ASP A 55 45.91 19.00 -4.56
CA ASP A 55 44.68 18.58 -5.26
C ASP A 55 43.63 17.86 -4.39
N ASP A 56 43.06 18.56 -3.40
CA ASP A 56 42.03 18.02 -2.50
C ASP A 56 40.65 17.98 -3.18
N LYS A 57 40.59 17.44 -4.41
CA LYS A 57 39.36 17.22 -5.21
C LYS A 57 38.68 15.89 -4.89
N SER A 58 39.08 15.22 -3.81
CA SER A 58 38.57 13.89 -3.45
C SER A 58 37.05 13.89 -3.22
N GLY A 59 36.52 14.91 -2.54
CA GLY A 59 35.09 15.10 -2.32
C GLY A 59 34.32 15.42 -3.60
N GLU A 60 34.89 16.24 -4.49
CA GLU A 60 34.27 16.57 -5.80
C GLU A 60 34.22 15.35 -6.73
N ARG A 61 35.26 14.50 -6.72
CA ARG A 61 35.30 13.25 -7.50
C ARG A 61 34.17 12.30 -7.11
N TYR A 62 33.83 12.20 -5.83
CA TYR A 62 32.70 11.38 -5.37
C TYR A 62 31.38 11.82 -6.04
N PHE A 63 31.06 13.11 -5.97
CA PHE A 63 29.82 13.63 -6.55
C PHE A 63 29.80 13.49 -8.07
N LEU A 64 30.92 13.76 -8.75
CA LEU A 64 31.06 13.56 -10.19
C LEU A 64 30.86 12.10 -10.62
N ASP A 65 31.38 11.14 -9.87
CA ASP A 65 31.20 9.72 -10.15
C ASP A 65 29.75 9.27 -9.89
N GLN A 66 29.12 9.77 -8.83
CA GLN A 66 27.70 9.51 -8.57
C GLN A 66 26.79 10.10 -9.66
N ILE A 67 27.07 11.32 -10.15
CA ILE A 67 26.34 11.94 -11.26
C ILE A 67 26.42 11.05 -12.51
N LYS A 68 27.62 10.57 -12.87
CA LYS A 68 27.82 9.68 -14.02
C LYS A 68 27.02 8.38 -13.89
N LEU A 69 27.05 7.76 -12.70
CA LEU A 69 26.31 6.52 -12.43
C LEU A 69 24.79 6.73 -12.56
N LEU A 70 24.26 7.83 -12.01
CA LEU A 70 22.84 8.15 -12.07
C LEU A 70 22.37 8.48 -13.48
N ARG A 71 23.15 9.26 -14.26
CA ARG A 71 22.88 9.53 -15.68
C ARG A 71 22.79 8.23 -16.50
N HIS A 72 23.76 7.33 -16.32
CA HIS A 72 23.77 6.04 -17.04
C HIS A 72 22.58 5.15 -16.65
N ARG A 73 22.24 5.09 -15.36
CA ARG A 73 21.07 4.34 -14.88
C ARG A 73 19.76 4.92 -15.44
N HIS A 74 19.62 6.25 -15.45
CA HIS A 74 18.44 6.91 -15.99
C HIS A 74 18.30 6.63 -17.50
N GLN A 75 19.39 6.71 -18.26
CA GLN A 75 19.40 6.39 -19.69
C GLN A 75 18.96 4.94 -19.97
N GLN A 76 19.39 3.97 -19.17
CA GLN A 76 18.97 2.56 -19.30
C GLN A 76 17.51 2.32 -18.93
N GLN A 77 16.95 3.07 -17.98
CA GLN A 77 15.54 2.96 -17.59
C GLN A 77 14.61 3.50 -18.67
N VAL A 78 14.95 4.65 -19.27
CA VAL A 78 14.20 5.25 -20.38
C VAL A 78 14.17 4.34 -21.61
N THR A 79 15.23 3.55 -21.87
CA THR A 79 15.27 2.62 -23.00
C THR A 79 14.50 1.31 -22.79
N ASN A 80 14.23 0.93 -21.54
CA ASN A 80 13.67 -0.40 -21.21
C ASN A 80 12.20 -0.39 -20.79
N CYS A 81 11.64 0.76 -20.38
CA CYS A 81 10.22 0.91 -20.06
C CYS A 81 9.72 2.29 -20.51
N GLU A 82 8.63 2.34 -21.27
CA GLU A 82 7.77 3.53 -21.44
C GLU A 82 6.96 3.82 -20.15
N GLN A 83 7.61 3.74 -18.98
CA GLN A 83 7.00 4.12 -17.72
C GLN A 83 7.58 5.46 -17.29
N GLU A 84 6.75 6.49 -17.42
CA GLU A 84 6.90 7.80 -16.80
C GLU A 84 6.95 7.62 -15.27
N HIS A 85 8.07 7.16 -14.74
CA HIS A 85 8.41 7.48 -13.37
C HIS A 85 8.70 8.98 -13.36
N GLU A 86 7.69 9.77 -13.00
CA GLU A 86 7.84 11.14 -12.54
C GLU A 86 8.94 11.14 -11.48
N THR A 87 10.16 11.44 -11.91
CA THR A 87 11.26 11.69 -11.00
C THR A 87 10.90 12.97 -10.29
N SER A 88 10.43 12.82 -9.04
CA SER A 88 9.85 13.91 -8.25
C SER A 88 10.79 15.11 -8.24
N ALA A 89 10.44 16.15 -9.00
CA ALA A 89 11.17 17.41 -9.10
C ALA A 89 10.97 18.34 -7.89
N TRP A 90 10.21 17.85 -6.91
CA TRP A 90 9.84 18.57 -5.71
C TRP A 90 10.87 18.37 -4.59
N MET A 91 11.20 19.46 -3.90
CA MET A 91 12.04 19.43 -2.71
C MET A 91 11.53 20.37 -1.62
N GLU A 92 11.71 19.93 -0.39
CA GLU A 92 11.35 20.64 0.84
C GLU A 92 12.46 21.60 1.30
N PHE A 93 12.04 22.80 1.70
CA PHE A 93 12.85 23.90 2.23
C PHE A 93 12.22 24.52 3.48
N GLU A 94 13.03 25.19 4.29
CA GLU A 94 12.61 25.87 5.52
C GLU A 94 12.86 27.38 5.37
N GLU A 95 11.92 28.21 5.85
CA GLU A 95 11.99 29.66 5.86
C GLU A 95 11.73 30.21 7.27
N LEU A 96 12.48 31.24 7.67
CA LEU A 96 12.23 31.98 8.92
C LEU A 96 11.14 33.01 8.69
N VAL A 97 10.02 32.87 9.40
CA VAL A 97 8.96 33.89 9.37
C VAL A 97 9.31 35.03 10.33
N SER A 98 9.37 36.27 9.82
CA SER A 98 9.57 37.46 10.65
C SER A 98 8.33 37.71 11.53
N PRO A 99 8.48 38.00 12.84
CA PRO A 99 7.36 38.17 13.75
C PRO A 99 6.72 39.55 13.56
N GLU A 100 5.85 39.71 12.56
CA GLU A 100 5.10 40.96 12.37
C GLU A 100 3.64 40.91 12.88
N ALA A 101 3.22 39.87 13.63
CA ALA A 101 1.84 39.88 14.16
C ALA A 101 1.57 39.15 15.49
N THR A 102 2.54 38.52 16.14
CA THR A 102 2.30 37.87 17.44
C THR A 102 3.49 38.02 18.39
N ASN A 103 3.18 38.39 19.63
CA ASN A 103 4.13 38.59 20.73
C ASN A 103 4.74 37.25 21.20
N SER A 104 5.52 36.56 20.36
CA SER A 104 6.28 35.38 20.76
C SER A 104 7.74 35.49 20.35
N THR A 105 8.62 35.23 21.31
CA THR A 105 10.08 35.31 21.19
C THR A 105 10.70 34.07 20.53
N THR A 106 9.88 33.23 19.88
CA THR A 106 10.28 31.96 19.28
C THR A 106 10.28 32.08 17.77
N LYS A 107 11.45 31.95 17.13
CA LYS A 107 11.58 31.85 15.67
C LYS A 107 10.72 30.69 15.18
N THR A 108 9.66 30.99 14.44
CA THR A 108 8.83 29.97 13.77
C THR A 108 9.44 29.66 12.41
N LEU A 109 9.82 28.40 12.20
CA LEU A 109 10.23 27.87 10.90
C LEU A 109 8.97 27.45 10.15
N ASN A 110 8.80 27.95 8.92
CA ASN A 110 7.76 27.50 8.02
C ASN A 110 8.38 26.63 6.91
N THR A 111 7.74 25.51 6.61
CA THR A 111 8.19 24.58 5.57
C THR A 111 7.46 24.88 4.28
N TYR A 112 8.18 24.90 3.15
CA TYR A 112 7.58 25.00 1.82
C TYR A 112 8.24 24.02 0.85
N TYR A 113 7.54 23.71 -0.23
CA TYR A 113 7.97 22.81 -1.30
C TYR A 113 8.20 23.61 -2.56
N TYR A 114 9.29 23.31 -3.27
CA TYR A 114 9.66 23.95 -4.51
C TYR A 114 9.85 22.90 -5.61
N ASP A 115 9.23 23.13 -6.75
CA ASP A 115 9.41 22.34 -7.97
C ASP A 115 10.48 22.96 -8.84
N PHE A 116 11.55 22.22 -9.12
CA PHE A 116 12.65 22.66 -9.96
C PHE A 116 12.33 22.64 -11.46
N VAL A 117 11.30 21.92 -11.89
CA VAL A 117 10.87 21.89 -13.29
C VAL A 117 9.93 23.06 -13.59
N THR A 118 8.85 23.21 -12.80
CA THR A 118 7.87 24.30 -13.01
C THR A 118 8.25 25.62 -12.35
N LYS A 119 9.28 25.62 -11.49
CA LYS A 119 9.74 26.79 -10.71
C LYS A 119 8.64 27.37 -9.83
N SER A 120 7.74 26.51 -9.37
CA SER A 120 6.61 26.88 -8.52
C SER A 120 6.87 26.54 -7.06
N ARG A 121 6.42 27.44 -6.17
CA ARG A 121 6.45 27.26 -4.71
C ARG A 121 5.05 26.88 -4.23
N GLN A 122 4.97 25.91 -3.33
CA GLN A 122 3.74 25.51 -2.65
C GLN A 122 4.01 25.34 -1.15
N ASP A 123 3.10 25.74 -0.30
CA ASP A 123 3.23 25.54 1.15
C ASP A 123 2.73 24.13 1.58
N ILE A 124 2.08 23.40 0.67
CA ILE A 124 1.51 22.07 0.89
C ILE A 124 2.29 21.06 0.05
N HIS A 125 2.56 19.88 0.61
CA HIS A 125 3.32 18.84 -0.07
C HIS A 125 2.59 18.36 -1.35
N PRO A 126 3.26 18.22 -2.50
CA PRO A 126 2.63 17.92 -3.80
C PRO A 126 1.97 16.53 -3.90
N LEU A 127 2.40 15.57 -3.08
CA LEU A 127 1.71 14.27 -2.92
C LEU A 127 0.49 14.33 -1.97
N VAL A 128 0.20 15.49 -1.38
CA VAL A 128 -1.11 15.73 -0.75
C VAL A 128 -2.03 16.10 -1.89
N PRO A 129 -3.03 15.27 -2.21
CA PRO A 129 -3.97 15.61 -3.26
C PRO A 129 -4.61 16.94 -2.92
N LEU A 130 -4.36 17.94 -3.76
CA LEU A 130 -5.12 19.18 -3.76
C LEU A 130 -6.59 18.74 -3.90
N LEU A 131 -7.41 19.02 -2.88
CA LEU A 131 -8.87 18.96 -2.99
C LEU A 131 -9.28 19.97 -4.06
N GLY A 132 -9.17 19.59 -5.33
CA GLY A 132 -9.80 20.28 -6.43
C GLY A 132 -11.27 19.87 -6.46
N ASP A 133 -12.16 20.85 -6.57
CA ASP A 133 -13.63 20.76 -6.61
C ASP A 133 -14.24 19.82 -7.68
N ASN A 134 -13.45 18.97 -8.34
CA ASN A 134 -13.88 18.04 -9.38
C ASN A 134 -13.79 16.58 -8.90
N ALA A 135 -14.25 16.29 -7.68
CA ALA A 135 -14.19 14.97 -7.03
C ALA A 135 -15.14 13.90 -7.64
N ASP A 136 -15.88 14.24 -8.70
CA ASP A 136 -16.92 13.37 -9.27
C ASP A 136 -16.46 12.53 -10.47
N ASN A 137 -15.25 12.78 -11.03
CA ASN A 137 -14.74 12.08 -12.22
C ASN A 137 -13.41 11.34 -12.03
N ALA A 138 -12.85 11.29 -10.82
CA ALA A 138 -11.65 10.51 -10.55
C ALA A 138 -11.98 9.01 -10.43
N ASP A 139 -11.14 8.15 -11.00
CA ASP A 139 -11.21 6.70 -10.83
C ASP A 139 -11.27 6.39 -9.32
N PRO A 140 -12.27 5.62 -8.83
CA PRO A 140 -12.41 5.30 -7.42
C PRO A 140 -11.15 4.67 -6.80
N MET A 141 -10.25 4.10 -7.62
CA MET A 141 -8.97 3.55 -7.18
C MET A 141 -7.84 4.59 -7.00
N THR A 142 -8.06 5.83 -7.42
CA THR A 142 -7.11 6.97 -7.28
C THR A 142 -7.61 8.06 -6.33
N ARG A 143 -8.84 7.93 -5.81
CA ARG A 143 -9.41 8.88 -4.86
C ARG A 143 -8.65 8.78 -3.54
N ALA A 144 -8.05 9.86 -3.07
CA ALA A 144 -7.41 9.87 -1.78
C ALA A 144 -8.41 9.53 -0.68
N ALA A 145 -8.07 8.58 0.19
CA ALA A 145 -8.93 8.22 1.30
C ALA A 145 -9.04 9.42 2.25
N ASP A 146 -10.25 9.93 2.41
CA ASP A 146 -10.54 11.03 3.33
C ASP A 146 -10.31 10.54 4.78
N PRO A 147 -9.55 11.26 5.62
CA PRO A 147 -9.42 10.96 7.04
C PRO A 147 -10.77 10.78 7.76
N LEU A 148 -11.85 11.42 7.30
CA LEU A 148 -13.20 11.26 7.85
C LEU A 148 -13.81 9.88 7.56
N GLU A 149 -13.40 9.19 6.48
CA GLU A 149 -13.83 7.81 6.19
C GLU A 149 -13.40 6.86 7.30
N PHE A 150 -12.25 7.11 7.93
CA PHE A 150 -11.77 6.31 9.05
C PHE A 150 -12.65 6.46 10.29
N GLU A 151 -13.03 7.69 10.65
CA GLU A 151 -13.92 7.93 11.79
C GLU A 151 -15.29 7.28 11.56
N HIS A 152 -15.80 7.40 10.33
CA HIS A 152 -17.03 6.72 9.93
C HIS A 152 -16.89 5.19 10.01
N ALA A 153 -15.80 4.61 9.49
CA ALA A 153 -15.54 3.17 9.58
C ALA A 153 -15.44 2.68 11.03
N SER A 154 -14.71 3.42 11.86
CA SER A 154 -14.51 3.12 13.28
C SER A 154 -15.82 3.18 14.05
N THR A 155 -16.68 4.18 13.79
CA THR A 155 -18.00 4.28 14.41
C THR A 155 -18.96 3.21 13.92
N LEU A 156 -18.93 2.87 12.63
CA LEU A 156 -19.72 1.80 12.03
C LEU A 156 -19.43 0.44 12.68
N HIS A 157 -18.15 0.09 12.82
CA HIS A 157 -17.73 -1.21 13.35
C HIS A 157 -17.79 -1.31 14.88
N LYS A 158 -18.12 -0.23 15.59
CA LYS A 158 -18.56 -0.29 16.99
C LYS A 158 -20.00 -0.77 17.13
N GLN A 159 -20.81 -0.72 16.07
CA GLN A 159 -22.19 -1.18 16.09
C GLN A 159 -22.27 -2.70 16.07
N THR A 160 -23.25 -3.25 16.79
CA THR A 160 -23.48 -4.70 16.87
C THR A 160 -24.52 -5.20 15.85
N SER A 161 -25.21 -4.30 15.17
CA SER A 161 -26.29 -4.63 14.22
C SER A 161 -26.45 -3.57 13.15
N MET A 162 -26.70 -4.00 11.91
CA MET A 162 -27.00 -3.16 10.75
C MET A 162 -28.21 -3.73 10.01
N LYS A 163 -29.15 -2.88 9.58
CA LYS A 163 -30.37 -3.32 8.88
C LYS A 163 -30.09 -3.96 7.50
N ASN A 164 -29.09 -3.45 6.78
CA ASN A 164 -28.73 -3.89 5.43
C ASN A 164 -27.27 -4.32 5.36
N ILE A 165 -26.93 -5.46 5.96
CA ILE A 165 -25.54 -5.97 6.00
C ILE A 165 -24.96 -6.15 4.59
N THR A 166 -25.77 -6.50 3.58
CA THR A 166 -25.30 -6.65 2.19
C THR A 166 -24.78 -5.35 1.57
N LYS A 167 -25.11 -4.19 2.15
CA LYS A 167 -24.64 -2.86 1.73
C LYS A 167 -23.47 -2.37 2.60
N LEU A 168 -22.83 -3.25 3.36
CA LEU A 168 -21.63 -2.89 4.11
C LEU A 168 -20.56 -2.44 3.12
N GLU A 169 -20.04 -1.23 3.30
CA GLU A 169 -19.04 -0.63 2.43
C GLU A 169 -17.61 -0.85 2.94
N ILE A 170 -17.45 -1.08 4.25
CA ILE A 170 -16.15 -1.19 4.88
C ILE A 170 -16.08 -2.48 5.68
N LEU A 171 -15.05 -3.29 5.44
CA LEU A 171 -14.71 -4.46 6.24
C LEU A 171 -13.69 -4.09 7.32
N CYS A 172 -13.75 -4.73 8.47
CA CYS A 172 -12.84 -4.49 9.60
C CYS A 172 -12.29 -5.80 10.14
N PHE A 173 -10.97 -5.86 10.29
CA PHE A 173 -10.22 -7.00 10.80
C PHE A 173 -9.25 -6.58 11.90
N HIS A 174 -9.22 -7.37 12.97
CA HIS A 174 -8.19 -7.34 13.98
C HIS A 174 -7.05 -8.23 13.52
N CYS A 175 -5.87 -7.64 13.38
CA CYS A 175 -4.72 -8.27 12.77
C CYS A 175 -3.50 -8.19 13.69
N TRP A 176 -2.51 -9.00 13.38
CA TRP A 176 -1.24 -8.98 14.09
C TRP A 176 -0.09 -9.46 13.22
N TRP A 177 1.12 -9.02 13.56
CA TRP A 177 2.36 -9.62 13.09
C TRP A 177 3.33 -9.80 14.25
N LYS A 178 4.35 -10.64 14.04
CA LYS A 178 5.49 -10.75 14.95
C LYS A 178 6.64 -9.94 14.38
N GLU A 179 7.27 -9.14 15.22
CA GLU A 179 8.49 -8.42 14.89
C GLU A 179 9.59 -8.87 15.84
N THR A 180 10.73 -9.25 15.27
CA THR A 180 11.91 -9.62 16.06
C THR A 180 12.87 -8.43 16.02
N SER A 181 13.14 -7.87 17.19
CA SER A 181 14.14 -6.82 17.38
C SER A 181 15.53 -7.34 17.01
N LEU A 182 16.45 -6.44 16.69
CA LEU A 182 17.87 -6.76 16.49
C LEU A 182 18.51 -7.42 17.72
N GLN A 183 17.93 -7.21 18.90
CA GLN A 183 18.34 -7.82 20.17
C GLN A 183 17.74 -9.22 20.40
N GLY A 184 16.98 -9.76 19.42
CA GLY A 184 16.35 -11.09 19.49
C GLY A 184 15.00 -11.15 20.21
N GLU A 185 14.56 -10.04 20.81
CA GLU A 185 13.24 -9.95 21.44
C GLU A 185 12.14 -10.01 20.38
N THR A 186 11.19 -10.92 20.57
CA THR A 186 10.03 -11.03 19.67
C THR A 186 8.84 -10.31 20.28
N ARG A 187 8.42 -9.22 19.65
CA ARG A 187 7.20 -8.49 19.99
C ARG A 187 6.06 -8.86 19.05
N GLN A 188 4.84 -8.90 19.58
CA GLN A 188 3.63 -9.02 18.79
C GLN A 188 3.03 -7.63 18.59
N CYS A 189 3.02 -7.16 17.36
CA CYS A 189 2.35 -5.92 16.99
C CYS A 189 0.90 -6.22 16.62
N ARG A 190 -0.03 -5.45 17.16
CA ARG A 190 -1.47 -5.57 16.90
C ARG A 190 -1.96 -4.34 16.16
N LEU A 191 -2.91 -4.55 15.26
CA LEU A 191 -3.50 -3.48 14.47
C LEU A 191 -4.94 -3.78 14.11
N ARG A 192 -5.66 -2.73 13.73
CA ARG A 192 -6.95 -2.80 13.07
C ARG A 192 -6.79 -2.42 11.61
N LEU A 193 -7.29 -3.27 10.74
CA LEU A 193 -7.31 -3.09 9.30
C LEU A 193 -8.74 -2.82 8.88
N TYR A 194 -8.95 -1.72 8.17
CA TYR A 194 -10.21 -1.40 7.52
C TYR A 194 -9.99 -1.49 6.00
N PHE A 195 -10.90 -2.16 5.31
CA PHE A 195 -10.86 -2.28 3.85
C PHE A 195 -12.15 -1.68 3.29
N SER A 196 -12.03 -0.61 2.51
CA SER A 196 -13.16 -0.03 1.79
C SER A 196 -13.41 -0.83 0.53
N ILE A 197 -14.60 -1.42 0.40
CA ILE A 197 -15.04 -2.15 -0.79
C ILE A 197 -15.06 -1.24 -2.03
N PRO A 198 -15.71 -0.06 -2.01
CA PRO A 198 -15.84 0.76 -3.23
C PRO A 198 -14.50 1.34 -3.73
N THR A 199 -13.60 1.76 -2.83
CA THR A 199 -12.31 2.38 -3.22
C THR A 199 -11.15 1.39 -3.21
N ARG A 200 -11.34 0.19 -2.64
CA ARG A 200 -10.33 -0.86 -2.47
C ARG A 200 -9.11 -0.44 -1.63
N HIS A 201 -9.22 0.68 -0.91
CA HIS A 201 -8.17 1.17 -0.04
C HIS A 201 -8.18 0.48 1.32
N PHE A 202 -6.99 0.40 1.92
CA PHE A 202 -6.79 -0.11 3.25
C PHE A 202 -6.44 1.04 4.18
N GLN A 203 -7.11 1.12 5.33
CA GLN A 203 -6.72 1.97 6.43
C GLN A 203 -6.23 1.11 7.58
N VAL A 204 -5.03 1.42 8.08
CA VAL A 204 -4.33 0.64 9.09
C VAL A 204 -4.13 1.49 10.32
N VAL A 205 -4.52 0.98 11.48
CA VAL A 205 -4.27 1.61 12.78
C VAL A 205 -3.56 0.64 13.68
N LEU A 206 -2.34 0.98 14.06
CA LEU A 206 -1.56 0.25 15.05
C LEU A 206 -2.16 0.51 16.44
N GLU A 207 -2.20 -0.50 17.31
CA GLU A 207 -2.67 -0.29 18.69
C GLU A 207 -1.71 0.62 19.49
N ASP A 208 -0.42 0.62 19.14
CA ASP A 208 0.63 1.35 19.84
C ASP A 208 0.87 2.78 19.30
N SER A 209 0.14 3.21 18.25
CA SER A 209 0.28 4.55 17.69
C SER A 209 -1.07 5.17 17.31
N PRO A 210 -1.27 6.48 17.52
CA PRO A 210 -2.51 7.16 17.12
C PRO A 210 -2.63 7.38 15.60
N ASN A 211 -1.56 7.10 14.85
CA ASN A 211 -1.49 7.38 13.41
C ASN A 211 -2.35 6.39 12.60
N VAL A 212 -3.09 6.93 11.64
CA VAL A 212 -3.84 6.16 10.64
C VAL A 212 -3.03 6.15 9.35
N PHE A 213 -2.72 4.97 8.85
CA PHE A 213 -2.01 4.80 7.59
C PHE A 213 -2.99 4.39 6.50
N THR A 214 -3.09 5.18 5.45
CA THR A 214 -3.84 4.83 4.24
C THR A 214 -2.89 4.14 3.26
N ILE A 215 -3.27 2.95 2.80
CA ILE A 215 -2.56 2.16 1.81
C ILE A 215 -3.50 1.99 0.61
N SER A 216 -3.07 2.45 -0.57
CA SER A 216 -3.91 2.43 -1.78
C SER A 216 -4.31 1.01 -2.18
N HIS A 217 -3.36 0.07 -2.12
CA HIS A 217 -3.61 -1.34 -2.39
C HIS A 217 -2.59 -2.22 -1.66
N VAL A 218 -2.98 -3.45 -1.37
CA VAL A 218 -2.07 -4.50 -0.91
C VAL A 218 -2.00 -5.55 -2.00
N ALA A 219 -0.81 -5.88 -2.48
CA ALA A 219 -0.62 -6.92 -3.49
C ALA A 219 -0.51 -8.31 -2.84
N HIS A 220 -1.02 -9.32 -3.55
CA HIS A 220 -0.83 -10.71 -3.19
C HIS A 220 0.65 -11.10 -3.36
N ALA A 221 1.23 -11.75 -2.35
CA ALA A 221 2.69 -11.99 -2.29
C ALA A 221 3.22 -12.86 -3.45
N VAL A 222 2.39 -13.73 -4.02
CA VAL A 222 2.80 -14.67 -5.09
C VAL A 222 2.49 -14.12 -6.47
N THR A 223 1.32 -13.51 -6.64
CA THR A 223 0.78 -13.14 -7.97
C THR A 223 1.00 -11.66 -8.30
N GLY A 224 1.32 -10.82 -7.32
CA GLY A 224 1.47 -9.37 -7.50
C GLY A 224 0.16 -8.62 -7.75
N VAL A 225 -0.97 -9.32 -7.89
CA VAL A 225 -2.29 -8.72 -8.13
C VAL A 225 -2.80 -8.07 -6.85
N PRO A 226 -3.41 -6.87 -6.91
CA PRO A 226 -4.08 -6.24 -5.78
C PRO A 226 -5.12 -7.16 -5.13
N LEU A 227 -5.12 -7.22 -3.81
CA LEU A 227 -6.11 -7.95 -3.04
C LEU A 227 -7.49 -7.31 -3.22
N SER A 228 -8.48 -8.16 -3.39
CA SER A 228 -9.88 -7.78 -3.44
C SER A 228 -10.59 -8.16 -2.14
N VAL A 229 -11.85 -7.76 -2.03
CA VAL A 229 -12.74 -8.15 -0.93
C VAL A 229 -12.84 -9.68 -0.74
N TRP A 230 -12.74 -10.45 -1.83
CA TRP A 230 -12.90 -11.90 -1.84
C TRP A 230 -11.70 -12.64 -1.23
N ASP A 231 -10.55 -11.97 -1.16
CA ASP A 231 -9.31 -12.53 -0.63
C ASP A 231 -9.23 -12.41 0.91
N LEU A 232 -10.02 -11.50 1.49
CA LEU A 232 -9.99 -11.18 2.91
C LEU A 232 -10.89 -12.12 3.72
N HIS A 233 -10.27 -12.90 4.62
CA HIS A 233 -10.98 -13.82 5.52
C HIS A 233 -10.19 -14.02 6.83
N GLU A 234 -10.86 -14.52 7.87
CA GLU A 234 -10.19 -14.87 9.13
C GLU A 234 -9.16 -15.97 8.92
N GLY A 235 -7.91 -15.71 9.29
CA GLY A 235 -6.75 -16.57 9.07
C GLY A 235 -5.92 -16.20 7.84
N ALA A 236 -6.38 -15.29 6.98
CA ALA A 236 -5.62 -14.85 5.81
C ALA A 236 -4.30 -14.18 6.22
N ARG A 237 -3.25 -14.38 5.41
CA ARG A 237 -1.94 -13.75 5.58
C ARG A 237 -1.71 -12.76 4.44
N ILE A 238 -1.58 -11.49 4.79
CA ILE A 238 -1.40 -10.38 3.84
C ILE A 238 -0.18 -9.55 4.23
N THR A 239 0.41 -8.83 3.29
CA THR A 239 1.59 -8.00 3.56
C THR A 239 1.15 -6.56 3.80
N VAL A 240 1.21 -6.09 5.05
CA VAL A 240 0.83 -4.72 5.43
C VAL A 240 2.10 -3.98 5.83
N LEU A 241 2.39 -2.83 5.21
CA LEU A 241 3.60 -2.03 5.46
C LEU A 241 4.90 -2.87 5.37
N GLY A 242 4.96 -3.79 4.40
CA GLY A 242 6.10 -4.70 4.22
C GLY A 242 6.22 -5.82 5.25
N ARG A 243 5.25 -5.98 6.17
CA ARG A 243 5.25 -7.02 7.21
C ARG A 243 4.16 -8.08 6.95
N PRO A 244 4.50 -9.38 7.06
CA PRO A 244 3.51 -10.45 6.92
C PRO A 244 2.56 -10.44 8.12
N THR A 245 1.32 -10.07 7.84
CA THR A 245 0.27 -9.78 8.82
C THR A 245 -0.83 -10.82 8.73
N THR A 246 -1.24 -11.36 9.87
CA THR A 246 -2.33 -12.35 9.93
C THR A 246 -3.63 -11.67 10.34
N LEU A 247 -4.68 -11.82 9.53
CA LEU A 247 -6.03 -11.42 9.88
C LEU A 247 -6.57 -12.40 10.92
N ARG A 248 -6.66 -11.99 12.18
CA ARG A 248 -7.03 -12.91 13.28
C ARG A 248 -8.54 -13.05 13.42
N GLN A 249 -9.24 -11.91 13.38
CA GLN A 249 -10.66 -11.86 13.71
C GLN A 249 -11.33 -10.74 12.92
N ALA A 250 -12.47 -11.04 12.30
CA ALA A 250 -13.31 -10.06 11.65
C ALA A 250 -14.21 -9.36 12.68
N SER A 251 -14.59 -8.11 12.42
CA SER A 251 -15.68 -7.47 13.17
C SER A 251 -16.99 -8.25 12.97
N LEU A 252 -17.95 -8.08 13.87
CA LEU A 252 -19.23 -8.80 13.79
C LEU A 252 -19.95 -8.55 12.45
N LEU A 253 -19.98 -7.30 12.00
CA LEU A 253 -20.59 -6.91 10.72
C LEU A 253 -19.85 -7.53 9.54
N THR A 254 -18.52 -7.51 9.56
CA THR A 254 -17.66 -8.13 8.53
C THR A 254 -17.91 -9.63 8.45
N ARG A 255 -17.98 -10.31 9.60
CA ARG A 255 -18.26 -11.75 9.65
C ARG A 255 -19.64 -12.07 9.08
N GLN A 256 -20.67 -11.31 9.46
CA GLN A 256 -22.02 -11.49 8.91
C GLN A 256 -22.05 -11.25 7.40
N TRP A 257 -21.31 -10.26 6.89
CA TRP A 257 -21.17 -9.99 5.47
C TRP A 257 -20.54 -11.19 4.74
N LEU A 258 -19.41 -11.70 5.25
CA LEU A 258 -18.73 -12.87 4.70
C LEU A 258 -19.65 -14.11 4.68
N GLU A 259 -20.37 -14.38 5.79
CA GLU A 259 -21.30 -15.50 5.88
C GLU A 259 -22.45 -15.40 4.87
N ILE A 260 -22.98 -14.20 4.62
CA ILE A 260 -24.06 -13.99 3.64
C ILE A 260 -23.56 -14.34 2.23
N HIS A 261 -22.37 -13.88 1.86
CA HIS A 261 -21.80 -14.19 0.55
C HIS A 261 -21.39 -15.65 0.41
N GLU A 262 -20.84 -16.26 1.46
CA GLU A 262 -20.57 -17.70 1.49
C GLU A 262 -21.86 -18.52 1.27
N ARG A 263 -22.96 -18.15 1.94
CA ARG A 263 -24.26 -18.81 1.76
C ARG A 263 -24.87 -18.60 0.38
N ARG A 264 -24.50 -17.56 -0.34
CA ARG A 264 -24.92 -17.33 -1.74
C ARG A 264 -24.13 -18.18 -2.73
N LEU A 265 -22.82 -18.31 -2.50
CA LEU A 265 -21.92 -19.04 -3.40
C LEU A 265 -22.02 -20.57 -3.22
N ARG A 266 -22.16 -21.06 -1.99
CA ARG A 266 -22.17 -22.50 -1.69
C ARG A 266 -23.24 -23.30 -2.45
N PRO A 267 -24.51 -22.86 -2.55
CA PRO A 267 -25.52 -23.60 -3.31
C PRO A 267 -25.17 -23.73 -4.80
N ILE A 268 -24.51 -22.73 -5.38
CA ILE A 268 -24.12 -22.74 -6.80
C ILE A 268 -23.03 -23.80 -7.02
N MET A 269 -22.01 -23.82 -6.15
CA MET A 269 -20.98 -24.85 -6.15
C MET A 269 -21.59 -26.26 -6.02
N GLU A 270 -22.48 -26.47 -5.05
CA GLU A 270 -23.15 -27.77 -4.83
C GLU A 270 -24.01 -28.20 -6.02
N GLN A 271 -24.71 -27.27 -6.67
CA GLN A 271 -25.49 -27.55 -7.88
C GLN A 271 -24.59 -27.95 -9.06
N LEU A 272 -23.48 -27.23 -9.26
CA LEU A 272 -22.49 -27.57 -10.29
C LEU A 272 -21.91 -28.97 -10.05
N GLN A 273 -21.49 -29.28 -8.81
CA GLN A 273 -20.98 -30.61 -8.45
C GLN A 273 -22.03 -31.70 -8.70
N LYS A 274 -23.29 -31.48 -8.32
CA LYS A 274 -24.40 -32.42 -8.52
C LYS A 274 -24.67 -32.69 -10.01
N GLU A 275 -24.62 -31.66 -10.85
CA GLU A 275 -24.81 -31.82 -12.29
C GLU A 275 -23.61 -32.51 -12.95
N LEU A 276 -22.39 -32.17 -12.54
CA LEU A 276 -21.15 -32.75 -13.06
C LEU A 276 -21.05 -34.25 -12.71
N ALA A 277 -21.46 -34.64 -11.50
CA ALA A 277 -21.51 -36.03 -11.06
C ALA A 277 -22.31 -36.95 -12.00
N LYS A 278 -23.31 -36.42 -12.74
CA LYS A 278 -24.09 -37.19 -13.72
C LYS A 278 -23.24 -37.70 -14.90
N TYR A 279 -22.16 -37.01 -15.23
CA TYR A 279 -21.27 -37.33 -16.35
C TYR A 279 -20.04 -38.12 -15.89
N GLU A 280 -19.55 -37.88 -14.67
CA GLU A 280 -18.38 -38.57 -14.10
C GLU A 280 -18.66 -40.02 -13.65
N LEU A 281 -19.93 -40.43 -13.54
CA LEU A 281 -20.33 -41.82 -13.24
C LEU A 281 -19.81 -42.84 -14.29
N ARG A 282 -19.33 -42.40 -15.47
CA ARG A 282 -18.69 -43.28 -16.47
C ARG A 282 -17.15 -43.29 -16.45
N SER A 283 -16.49 -42.34 -15.78
CA SER A 283 -15.02 -42.27 -15.74
C SER A 283 -14.41 -42.98 -14.52
N HIS A 284 -15.19 -43.24 -13.47
CA HIS A 284 -14.74 -43.97 -12.27
C HIS A 284 -14.91 -45.49 -12.36
N GLY A 285 -14.59 -46.06 -13.53
CA GLY A 285 -14.24 -47.48 -13.61
C GLY A 285 -12.88 -47.70 -12.95
N ARG A 286 -12.89 -48.10 -11.67
CA ARG A 286 -11.72 -48.55 -10.88
C ARG A 286 -10.79 -47.46 -10.34
N SER A 287 -11.24 -46.71 -9.35
CA SER A 287 -10.42 -46.30 -8.19
C SER A 287 -11.29 -45.65 -7.12
N ALA A 288 -12.17 -46.46 -6.52
CA ALA A 288 -12.65 -46.18 -5.17
C ALA A 288 -11.54 -46.60 -4.19
N ALA A 289 -10.41 -45.88 -4.23
CA ALA A 289 -9.49 -45.90 -3.11
C ALA A 289 -10.23 -45.18 -1.98
N ALA A 290 -10.57 -45.92 -0.93
CA ALA A 290 -11.04 -45.39 0.33
C ALA A 290 -10.17 -44.18 0.74
N PRO A 291 -10.72 -43.15 1.40
CA PRO A 291 -9.93 -42.03 1.86
C PRO A 291 -8.79 -42.55 2.76
N VAL A 292 -7.56 -42.46 2.26
CA VAL A 292 -6.34 -42.75 3.02
C VAL A 292 -6.16 -41.61 4.01
N SER A 293 -6.88 -41.70 5.12
CA SER A 293 -6.51 -41.18 6.44
C SER A 293 -7.77 -41.18 7.31
N GLY A 294 -8.03 -42.32 7.95
CA GLY A 294 -8.90 -42.41 9.13
C GLY A 294 -8.28 -41.75 10.37
N ARG A 295 -7.62 -40.59 10.22
CA ARG A 295 -7.47 -39.67 11.35
C ARG A 295 -8.77 -38.91 11.46
N ILE A 296 -9.63 -39.39 12.36
CA ILE A 296 -10.60 -38.54 13.02
C ILE A 296 -9.76 -37.44 13.67
N LEU A 297 -9.57 -36.33 12.97
CA LEU A 297 -9.09 -35.10 13.57
C LEU A 297 -10.16 -34.75 14.58
N CYS A 298 -9.90 -35.05 15.85
CA CYS A 298 -10.69 -34.53 16.96
C CYS A 298 -10.91 -33.06 16.65
N ALA A 299 -12.17 -32.68 16.41
CA ALA A 299 -12.53 -31.29 16.21
C ALA A 299 -12.16 -30.60 17.52
N ASP A 300 -11.01 -29.92 17.52
CA ASP A 300 -10.60 -29.08 18.63
C ASP A 300 -11.73 -28.05 18.81
N PRO A 301 -12.47 -28.07 19.93
CA PRO A 301 -13.58 -27.15 20.17
C PRO A 301 -13.13 -25.68 20.18
N HIS A 302 -11.81 -25.45 20.28
CA HIS A 302 -11.18 -24.14 20.25
C HIS A 302 -10.56 -23.78 18.90
N ARG A 303 -10.59 -24.67 17.90
CA ARG A 303 -10.30 -24.28 16.51
C ARG A 303 -11.50 -23.49 16.02
N SER A 304 -11.46 -22.18 16.26
CA SER A 304 -12.33 -21.20 15.60
C SER A 304 -12.43 -21.61 14.14
N ARG A 305 -13.67 -21.83 13.64
CA ARG A 305 -13.90 -22.15 12.22
C ARG A 305 -13.04 -21.19 11.41
N SER A 306 -12.03 -21.69 10.72
CA SER A 306 -11.22 -20.87 9.83
C SER A 306 -12.19 -20.22 8.85
N GLY A 307 -12.17 -18.89 8.74
CA GLY A 307 -13.04 -18.19 7.81
C GLY A 307 -12.88 -18.78 6.42
N VAL A 308 -13.98 -19.04 5.73
CA VAL A 308 -13.92 -19.56 4.35
C VAL A 308 -13.40 -18.46 3.45
N SER A 309 -12.37 -18.76 2.66
CA SER A 309 -11.90 -17.84 1.63
C SER A 309 -12.94 -17.80 0.50
N LEU A 310 -13.59 -16.65 0.32
CA LEU A 310 -14.57 -16.47 -0.75
C LEU A 310 -13.89 -16.57 -2.12
N ARG A 311 -12.63 -16.12 -2.26
CA ARG A 311 -11.81 -16.32 -3.46
C ARG A 311 -11.69 -17.80 -3.82
N GLN A 312 -11.29 -18.65 -2.87
CA GLN A 312 -11.15 -20.09 -3.13
C GLN A 312 -12.46 -20.71 -3.59
N LEU A 313 -13.58 -20.27 -3.00
CA LEU A 313 -14.91 -20.73 -3.38
C LEU A 313 -15.29 -20.29 -4.81
N LEU A 314 -14.96 -19.05 -5.18
CA LEU A 314 -15.14 -18.54 -6.54
C LEU A 314 -14.26 -19.28 -7.56
N ASP A 315 -13.00 -19.53 -7.23
CA ASP A 315 -12.06 -20.28 -8.07
C ASP A 315 -12.54 -21.72 -8.28
N GLU A 316 -13.05 -22.37 -7.23
CA GLU A 316 -13.64 -23.72 -7.33
C GLU A 316 -14.89 -23.71 -8.22
N ILE A 317 -15.78 -22.72 -8.05
CA ILE A 317 -16.94 -22.55 -8.91
C ILE A 317 -16.53 -22.35 -10.37
N ALA A 318 -15.53 -21.51 -10.64
CA ALA A 318 -15.01 -21.29 -12.00
C ALA A 318 -14.42 -22.58 -12.61
N LEU A 319 -13.70 -23.37 -11.81
CA LEU A 319 -13.19 -24.68 -12.23
C LEU A 319 -14.32 -25.67 -12.53
N LEU A 320 -15.35 -25.73 -11.68
CA LEU A 320 -16.50 -26.60 -11.90
C LEU A 320 -17.33 -26.17 -13.11
N GLN A 321 -17.49 -24.86 -13.30
CA GLN A 321 -18.17 -24.28 -14.46
C GLN A 321 -17.45 -24.65 -15.76
N THR A 322 -16.13 -24.45 -15.83
CA THR A 322 -15.32 -24.81 -17.00
C THR A 322 -15.40 -26.31 -17.30
N LYS A 323 -15.34 -27.16 -16.27
CA LYS A 323 -15.53 -28.62 -16.44
C LYS A 323 -16.94 -28.98 -16.92
N LEU A 324 -17.99 -28.47 -16.29
CA LEU A 324 -19.37 -28.75 -16.71
C LEU A 324 -19.64 -28.22 -18.12
N ALA A 325 -19.04 -27.09 -18.50
CA ALA A 325 -19.19 -26.51 -19.83
C ALA A 325 -18.64 -27.41 -20.95
N THR A 326 -17.69 -28.31 -20.67
CA THR A 326 -17.25 -29.32 -21.64
C THR A 326 -18.35 -30.32 -22.00
N TYR A 327 -19.28 -30.59 -21.08
CA TYR A 327 -20.40 -31.51 -21.28
C TYR A 327 -21.70 -30.80 -21.67
N ARG A 328 -22.02 -29.69 -20.99
CA ARG A 328 -23.23 -28.88 -21.19
C ARG A 328 -22.96 -27.39 -20.95
N PRO A 329 -22.54 -26.64 -21.98
CA PRO A 329 -22.19 -25.22 -21.85
C PRO A 329 -23.36 -24.34 -21.41
N ASP A 330 -24.57 -24.58 -21.94
CA ASP A 330 -25.75 -23.77 -21.62
C ASP A 330 -26.18 -23.91 -20.15
N LEU A 331 -26.06 -25.12 -19.60
CA LEU A 331 -26.40 -25.40 -18.20
C LEU A 331 -25.37 -24.77 -17.26
N ALA A 332 -24.08 -24.91 -17.57
CA ALA A 332 -23.00 -24.30 -16.81
C ALA A 332 -23.15 -22.76 -16.75
N ARG A 333 -23.50 -22.13 -17.88
CA ARG A 333 -23.77 -20.69 -17.93
C ARG A 333 -24.97 -20.30 -17.06
N ARG A 334 -26.09 -21.04 -17.17
CA ARG A 334 -27.32 -20.75 -16.41
C ARG A 334 -27.14 -20.88 -14.90
N LEU A 335 -26.35 -21.84 -14.44
CA LEU A 335 -26.10 -22.03 -13.00
C LEU A 335 -25.21 -20.92 -12.42
N CYS A 336 -24.33 -20.34 -13.23
CA CYS A 336 -23.44 -19.25 -12.83
C CYS A 336 -24.01 -17.84 -13.11
N GLU A 337 -25.17 -17.72 -13.76
CA GLU A 337 -25.84 -16.44 -14.02
C GLU A 337 -26.00 -15.54 -12.77
N PRO A 338 -26.31 -16.08 -11.56
CA PRO A 338 -26.38 -15.27 -10.35
C PRO A 338 -25.06 -14.63 -9.91
N LEU A 339 -23.91 -15.08 -10.45
CA LEU A 339 -22.58 -14.60 -10.08
C LEU A 339 -22.11 -13.41 -10.91
N ALA A 340 -22.70 -13.19 -12.09
CA ALA A 340 -22.24 -12.18 -13.05
C ALA A 340 -22.28 -10.73 -12.52
N GLY A 341 -23.03 -10.48 -11.44
CA GLY A 341 -23.09 -9.18 -10.77
C GLY A 341 -22.11 -8.98 -9.61
N LEU A 342 -21.28 -9.97 -9.27
CA LEU A 342 -20.36 -9.90 -8.12
C LEU A 342 -19.02 -9.22 -8.44
N ASP A 343 -18.60 -9.21 -9.70
CA ASP A 343 -17.32 -8.60 -10.14
C ASP A 343 -17.34 -7.05 -10.17
N ILE A 344 -18.49 -6.43 -9.89
CA ILE A 344 -18.68 -4.96 -9.94
C ILE A 344 -18.54 -4.32 -8.53
N ALA A 345 -18.20 -5.10 -7.50
CA ALA A 345 -17.95 -4.60 -6.14
C ALA A 345 -16.48 -4.25 -5.86
#